data_AF-A0A194SCV3-F1
#
_entry.id   AF-A0A194SCV3-F1
#
_cell.length_a   1.000
_cell.length_b   1.000
_cell.length_c   1.000
_cell.angle_alpha   90.00
_cell.angle_beta   90.00
_cell.angle_gamma   90.00
#
_symmetry.space_group_name_H-M   'P 1'
#
loop_
_entity.id
_entity.type
_entity.pdbx_description
1 polymer ?
#
loop_
_entity_poly.entity_id
_entity_poly.type
_entity_poly.pdbx_seq_one_letter_code
_entity_poly.pdbx_strand_id
1 'polypeptide(L)'
;MSTVMPTPNGTDLHALLGLSPSSPRLAAFLSRVEPDDNSCPPPEVKAYADIVYLNYRHIGLSLSFEPLPPLRPSSSSTLDDLRREGDNGRLKCTGLDLYNHDDAARARPPDDKKKAPRQRPDDRWEPFPAYPVLLPASSSPSSSAAPPSTASSPPSTDDTASPAATAPTSHLPFPLQPSTTGAALLTHFGEPTRKGGGSSSTPGVGIWTEWTPEGVMVEWASSGLGAWDKGGESTWRCLSVFEPGKPSGGA
;
A
#
# COMPACT_ATOMS: atom_id res chain seq x y z
N MET A 1 7.12 -28.81 23.27
CA MET A 1 6.85 -27.47 23.82
C MET A 1 6.82 -26.51 22.64
N SER A 2 5.63 -26.05 22.21
CA SER A 2 5.52 -25.13 21.08
C SER A 2 5.89 -23.72 21.56
N THR A 3 7.00 -23.19 21.07
CA THR A 3 7.40 -21.80 21.32
C THR A 3 6.37 -20.88 20.69
N VAL A 4 5.59 -20.18 21.50
CA VAL A 4 4.69 -19.12 21.02
C VAL A 4 5.59 -17.98 20.57
N MET A 5 5.69 -17.75 19.25
CA MET A 5 6.39 -16.56 18.76
C MET A 5 5.55 -15.32 19.10
N PRO A 6 6.16 -14.25 19.63
CA PRO A 6 5.44 -13.03 19.94
C PRO A 6 4.86 -12.44 18.65
N THR A 7 3.55 -12.18 18.65
CA THR A 7 2.90 -11.47 17.55
C THR A 7 3.47 -10.05 17.48
N PRO A 8 3.91 -9.59 16.30
CA PRO A 8 4.38 -8.22 16.17
C PRO A 8 3.26 -7.23 16.50
N ASN A 9 3.56 -6.23 17.32
CA ASN A 9 2.63 -5.14 17.62
C ASN A 9 2.57 -4.19 16.43
N GLY A 10 1.36 -3.93 15.92
CA GLY A 10 1.13 -2.99 14.83
C GLY A 10 -0.24 -3.16 14.19
N THR A 11 -0.48 -2.41 13.12
CA THR A 11 -1.76 -2.37 12.41
C THR A 11 -1.72 -3.22 11.14
N ASP A 12 -2.47 -4.32 11.12
CA ASP A 12 -2.69 -5.13 9.93
C ASP A 12 -3.87 -4.57 9.13
N LEU A 13 -3.59 -4.03 7.94
CA LEU A 13 -4.62 -3.48 7.03
C LEU A 13 -5.21 -4.55 6.10
N HIS A 14 -4.49 -5.64 5.79
CA HIS A 14 -5.01 -6.74 4.99
C HIS A 14 -6.20 -7.42 5.67
N ALA A 15 -6.22 -7.41 7.01
CA ALA A 15 -7.34 -7.85 7.84
C ALA A 15 -8.70 -7.15 7.54
N LEU A 16 -8.69 -6.02 6.82
CA LEU A 16 -9.87 -5.25 6.44
C LEU A 16 -10.41 -5.59 5.05
N LEU A 17 -9.63 -6.29 4.22
CA LEU A 17 -10.07 -6.74 2.90
C LEU A 17 -11.23 -7.74 3.04
N GLY A 18 -12.18 -7.67 2.10
CA GLY A 18 -13.39 -8.48 2.07
C GLY A 18 -14.50 -8.03 3.03
N LEU A 19 -14.23 -7.09 3.96
CA LEU A 19 -15.26 -6.59 4.88
C LEU A 19 -16.30 -5.70 4.18
N SER A 20 -17.54 -5.72 4.67
CA SER A 20 -18.58 -4.76 4.26
C SER A 20 -18.36 -3.39 4.92
N PRO A 21 -18.89 -2.28 4.35
CA PRO A 21 -18.81 -0.95 4.97
C PRO A 21 -19.51 -0.84 6.34
N SER A 22 -20.41 -1.77 6.65
CA SER A 22 -21.15 -1.89 7.91
C SER A 22 -20.56 -2.92 8.88
N SER A 23 -19.45 -3.58 8.50
CA SER A 23 -18.86 -4.65 9.30
C SER A 23 -18.51 -4.17 10.72
N PRO A 24 -18.93 -4.88 11.78
CA PRO A 24 -18.53 -4.54 13.15
C PRO A 24 -17.01 -4.53 13.35
N ARG A 25 -16.28 -5.37 12.61
CA ARG A 25 -14.82 -5.42 12.64
C ARG A 25 -14.20 -4.16 12.04
N LEU A 26 -14.76 -3.65 10.94
CA LEU A 26 -14.33 -2.38 10.35
C LEU A 26 -14.66 -1.21 11.27
N ALA A 27 -15.87 -1.17 11.85
CA ALA A 27 -16.27 -0.14 12.79
C ALA A 27 -15.36 -0.11 14.04
N ALA A 28 -15.02 -1.28 14.60
CA ALA A 28 -14.10 -1.39 15.72
C ALA A 28 -12.67 -0.98 15.35
N PHE A 29 -12.22 -1.25 14.13
CA PHE A 29 -10.95 -0.75 13.62
C PHE A 29 -10.95 0.78 13.55
N LEU A 30 -11.97 1.37 12.91
CA LEU A 30 -12.10 2.83 12.76
C LEU A 30 -12.14 3.51 14.12
N SER A 31 -12.96 3.01 15.05
CA SER A 31 -13.07 3.56 16.41
C SER A 31 -11.75 3.53 17.20
N ARG A 32 -10.82 2.63 16.86
CA ARG A 32 -9.51 2.54 17.51
C ARG A 32 -8.48 3.51 16.92
N VAL A 33 -8.63 3.85 15.63
CA VAL A 33 -7.69 4.76 14.94
C VAL A 33 -8.22 6.19 14.89
N GLU A 34 -9.52 6.40 15.04
CA GLU A 34 -10.08 7.73 15.17
C GLU A 34 -9.70 8.36 16.53
N PRO A 35 -9.43 9.66 16.58
CA PRO A 35 -9.20 10.35 17.84
C PRO A 35 -10.46 10.30 18.73
N ASP A 36 -10.27 10.23 20.06
CA ASP A 36 -11.37 10.17 21.06
C ASP A 36 -12.31 11.39 21.07
N ASP A 37 -12.09 12.37 20.20
CA ASP A 37 -12.93 13.55 20.13
C ASP A 37 -14.22 13.24 19.37
N ASN A 38 -15.37 13.59 19.96
CA ASN A 38 -16.72 13.38 19.38
C ASN A 38 -16.96 14.14 18.06
N SER A 39 -15.95 14.83 17.53
CA SER A 39 -15.98 15.61 16.31
C SER A 39 -15.48 14.87 15.07
N CYS A 40 -15.26 13.56 15.13
CA CYS A 40 -14.81 12.79 13.98
C CYS A 40 -15.81 12.94 12.79
N PRO A 41 -15.40 13.57 11.68
CA PRO A 41 -16.31 13.79 10.56
C PRO A 41 -16.59 12.47 9.83
N PRO A 42 -17.81 12.27 9.29
CA PRO A 42 -18.10 11.10 8.47
C PRO A 42 -17.17 11.04 7.24
N PRO A 43 -16.92 9.85 6.67
CA PRO A 43 -16.09 9.73 5.49
C PRO A 43 -16.72 10.47 4.29
N GLU A 44 -15.87 11.05 3.44
CA GLU A 44 -16.30 11.56 2.14
C GLU A 44 -16.56 10.37 1.20
N VAL A 45 -17.81 10.25 0.76
CA VAL A 45 -18.25 9.20 -0.18
C VAL A 45 -18.00 9.64 -1.61
N LYS A 46 -17.24 8.83 -2.38
CA LYS A 46 -17.17 8.93 -3.84
C LYS A 46 -17.60 7.62 -4.46
N ALA A 47 -18.79 7.59 -5.05
CA ALA A 47 -19.38 6.39 -5.60
C ALA A 47 -19.46 6.44 -7.14
N TYR A 48 -18.99 5.37 -7.76
CA TYR A 48 -19.03 5.08 -9.19
C TYR A 48 -19.74 3.74 -9.41
N ALA A 49 -20.07 3.42 -10.65
CA ALA A 49 -20.83 2.20 -10.96
C ALA A 49 -20.07 0.91 -10.62
N ASP A 50 -18.74 0.97 -10.59
CA ASP A 50 -17.79 -0.12 -10.44
C ASP A 50 -16.97 -0.07 -9.14
N ILE A 51 -16.99 1.05 -8.42
CA ILE A 51 -16.24 1.20 -7.17
C ILE A 51 -16.85 2.29 -6.28
N VAL A 52 -16.72 2.12 -4.97
CA VAL A 52 -17.10 3.11 -3.96
C VAL A 52 -15.92 3.40 -3.05
N TYR A 53 -15.57 4.67 -2.90
CA TYR A 53 -14.55 5.12 -1.96
C TYR A 53 -15.19 5.74 -0.72
N LEU A 54 -14.72 5.32 0.45
CA LEU A 54 -14.96 5.99 1.73
C LEU A 54 -13.65 6.62 2.18
N ASN A 55 -13.54 7.95 2.03
CA ASN A 55 -12.32 8.70 2.32
C ASN A 55 -12.37 9.27 3.74
N TYR A 56 -11.58 8.70 4.64
CA TYR A 56 -11.38 9.17 6.01
C TYR A 56 -10.16 10.11 6.06
N ARG A 57 -10.33 11.31 5.50
CA ARG A 57 -9.23 12.27 5.34
C ARG A 57 -8.56 12.66 6.65
N HIS A 58 -9.34 12.75 7.72
CA HIS A 58 -8.88 13.13 9.05
C HIS A 58 -7.98 12.08 9.74
N ILE A 59 -7.88 10.86 9.19
CA ILE A 59 -6.91 9.83 9.62
C ILE A 59 -6.04 9.33 8.45
N GLY A 60 -6.05 9.99 7.29
CA GLY A 60 -5.17 9.59 6.18
C GLY A 60 -5.50 8.26 5.52
N LEU A 61 -6.77 7.81 5.58
CA LEU A 61 -7.18 6.47 5.12
C LEU A 61 -8.30 6.55 4.08
N SER A 62 -8.15 5.84 2.96
CA SER A 62 -9.22 5.60 1.99
C SER A 62 -9.55 4.12 1.92
N LEU A 63 -10.83 3.78 1.87
CA LEU A 63 -11.32 2.41 1.66
C LEU A 63 -12.04 2.32 0.32
N SER A 64 -11.73 1.31 -0.48
CA SER A 64 -12.33 1.05 -1.78
C SER A 64 -13.20 -0.21 -1.71
N PHE A 65 -14.45 -0.10 -2.14
CA PHE A 65 -15.43 -1.19 -2.13
C PHE A 65 -15.90 -1.51 -3.54
N GLU A 66 -15.79 -2.78 -3.92
CA GLU A 66 -16.31 -3.30 -5.18
C GLU A 66 -17.80 -3.66 -5.02
N PRO A 67 -18.71 -3.09 -5.84
CA PRO A 67 -20.11 -3.47 -5.87
C PRO A 67 -20.28 -4.82 -6.59
N LEU A 68 -21.03 -5.72 -5.96
CA LEU A 68 -21.41 -6.99 -6.57
C LEU A 68 -22.75 -6.85 -7.32
N PRO A 69 -22.91 -7.49 -8.49
CA PRO A 69 -24.17 -7.46 -9.22
C PRO A 69 -25.36 -7.90 -8.34
N PRO A 70 -26.54 -7.25 -8.46
CA PRO A 70 -26.89 -6.24 -9.46
C PRO A 70 -26.63 -4.79 -9.03
N LEU A 71 -25.94 -4.54 -7.91
CA LEU A 71 -25.74 -3.18 -7.40
C LEU A 71 -24.95 -2.33 -8.40
N ARG A 72 -25.41 -1.09 -8.62
CA ARG A 72 -24.72 -0.06 -9.39
C ARG A 72 -24.77 1.27 -8.64
N PRO A 73 -23.75 1.57 -7.83
CA PRO A 73 -23.69 2.84 -7.11
C PRO A 73 -23.60 4.02 -8.06
N SER A 74 -23.91 5.21 -7.57
CA SER A 74 -23.83 6.45 -8.34
C SER A 74 -23.36 7.60 -7.45
N SER A 75 -23.04 8.75 -8.05
CA SER A 75 -22.59 9.93 -7.29
C SER A 75 -23.62 10.45 -6.26
N SER A 76 -24.89 10.04 -6.33
CA SER A 76 -25.91 10.36 -5.33
C SER A 76 -26.08 9.29 -4.24
N SER A 77 -25.33 8.19 -4.27
CA SER A 77 -25.36 7.15 -3.24
C SER A 77 -24.88 7.69 -1.90
N THR A 78 -25.71 7.57 -0.86
CA THR A 78 -25.37 8.03 0.49
C THR A 78 -24.61 6.95 1.28
N LEU A 79 -23.93 7.34 2.37
CA LEU A 79 -23.25 6.39 3.25
C LEU A 79 -24.21 5.34 3.83
N ASP A 80 -25.44 5.74 4.18
CA ASP A 80 -26.43 4.83 4.76
C ASP A 80 -26.97 3.82 3.73
N ASP A 81 -27.14 4.23 2.47
CA ASP A 81 -27.47 3.31 1.39
C ASP A 81 -26.37 2.27 1.19
N LEU A 82 -25.11 2.72 1.17
CA LEU A 82 -23.95 1.85 0.99
C LEU A 82 -23.77 0.87 2.15
N ARG A 83 -24.02 1.31 3.39
CA ARG A 83 -24.03 0.42 4.56
C ARG A 83 -25.10 -0.65 4.45
N ARG A 84 -26.32 -0.28 4.07
CA ARG A 84 -27.43 -1.22 3.86
C ARG A 84 -27.12 -2.24 2.75
N GLU A 85 -26.54 -1.80 1.64
CA GLU A 85 -26.12 -2.70 0.56
C GLU A 85 -24.93 -3.58 0.98
N GLY A 86 -24.04 -3.08 1.84
CA GLY A 86 -22.99 -3.85 2.50
C GLY A 86 -23.55 -4.97 3.40
N ASP A 87 -24.58 -4.68 4.19
CA ASP A 87 -25.29 -5.68 5.02
C ASP A 87 -25.96 -6.75 4.17
N ASN A 88 -26.42 -6.39 2.97
CA ASN A 88 -26.95 -7.33 1.98
C ASN A 88 -25.86 -8.11 1.22
N GLY A 89 -24.58 -7.95 1.59
CA GLY A 89 -23.45 -8.62 0.97
C GLY A 89 -23.15 -8.14 -0.45
N ARG A 90 -23.59 -6.93 -0.84
CA ARG A 90 -23.40 -6.39 -2.20
C ARG A 90 -22.21 -5.45 -2.33
N LEU A 91 -21.49 -5.19 -1.26
CA LEU A 91 -20.25 -4.39 -1.26
C LEU A 91 -19.19 -5.11 -0.42
N LYS A 92 -17.99 -5.24 -0.99
CA LYS A 92 -16.83 -5.81 -0.30
C LYS A 92 -15.63 -4.87 -0.42
N CYS A 93 -14.89 -4.68 0.66
CA CYS A 93 -13.65 -3.91 0.65
C CYS A 93 -12.61 -4.65 -0.20
N THR A 94 -12.07 -4.02 -1.23
CA THR A 94 -11.09 -4.63 -2.15
C THR A 94 -9.75 -3.91 -2.15
N GLY A 95 -9.70 -2.69 -1.62
CA GLY A 95 -8.49 -1.91 -1.54
C GLY A 95 -8.53 -0.90 -0.40
N LEU A 96 -7.36 -0.55 0.11
CA LEU A 96 -7.14 0.50 1.08
C LEU A 96 -5.98 1.36 0.60
N ASP A 97 -6.11 2.68 0.71
CA ASP A 97 -4.98 3.60 0.53
C ASP A 97 -4.69 4.30 1.85
N LEU A 98 -3.41 4.30 2.22
CA LEU A 98 -2.89 5.01 3.37
C LEU A 98 -1.98 6.12 2.87
N TYR A 99 -2.22 7.35 3.33
CA TYR A 99 -1.43 8.50 2.94
C TYR A 99 -0.38 8.83 4.00
N ASN A 100 0.88 8.92 3.57
CA ASN A 100 1.97 9.40 4.41
C ASN A 100 1.99 10.92 4.41
N HIS A 101 2.03 11.49 5.61
CA HIS A 101 2.03 12.93 5.85
C HIS A 101 3.36 13.43 6.40
N ASP A 102 4.47 12.79 6.05
CA ASP A 102 5.78 13.34 6.33
C ASP A 102 5.96 14.67 5.58
N ASP A 103 6.18 15.76 6.31
CA ASP A 103 6.45 17.09 5.75
C ASP A 103 7.68 17.08 4.83
N ALA A 104 8.63 16.15 5.06
CA ALA A 104 9.77 15.95 4.17
C ALA A 104 9.34 15.49 2.76
N ALA A 105 8.27 14.71 2.64
CA ALA A 105 7.69 14.33 1.35
C ALA A 105 7.02 15.51 0.63
N ARG A 106 6.72 16.60 1.35
CA ARG A 106 6.08 17.82 0.81
C ARG A 106 7.08 18.92 0.47
N ALA A 107 8.30 18.85 0.99
CA ALA A 107 9.32 19.87 0.79
C ALA A 107 9.71 19.94 -0.69
N ARG A 108 9.19 20.95 -1.40
CA ARG A 108 9.65 21.27 -2.75
C ARG A 108 11.08 21.80 -2.70
N PRO A 109 11.92 21.47 -3.70
CA PRO A 109 13.16 22.20 -3.92
C PRO A 109 12.84 23.71 -4.08
N PRO A 110 13.61 24.60 -3.44
CA PRO A 110 13.32 26.04 -3.39
C PRO A 110 13.30 26.74 -4.76
N ASP A 111 13.82 26.12 -5.82
CA ASP A 111 13.98 26.74 -7.14
C ASP A 111 12.78 26.58 -8.09
N ASP A 112 11.78 25.76 -7.76
CA ASP A 112 10.60 25.58 -8.62
C ASP A 112 9.53 26.66 -8.37
N LYS A 113 9.84 27.90 -8.76
CA LYS A 113 8.97 29.09 -8.63
C LYS A 113 7.72 29.05 -9.51
N LYS A 114 7.48 27.99 -10.29
CA LYS A 114 6.22 27.80 -10.99
C LYS A 114 5.16 27.41 -9.96
N LYS A 115 4.29 28.37 -9.62
CA LYS A 115 3.14 28.21 -8.72
C LYS A 115 2.37 26.95 -9.10
N ALA A 116 2.59 25.87 -8.35
CA ALA A 116 1.69 24.73 -8.44
C ALA A 116 0.28 25.18 -8.05
N PRO A 117 -0.75 24.55 -8.62
CA PRO A 117 -2.10 24.73 -8.12
C PRO A 117 -2.07 24.46 -6.62
N ARG A 118 -2.46 25.47 -5.83
CA ARG A 118 -2.65 25.31 -4.39
C ARG A 118 -3.63 24.16 -4.21
N GLN A 119 -3.23 23.09 -3.53
CA GLN A 119 -4.19 22.10 -3.06
C GLN A 119 -5.24 22.85 -2.23
N ARG A 120 -6.51 22.56 -2.48
CA ARG A 120 -7.57 23.13 -1.66
C ARG A 120 -7.37 22.62 -0.23
N PRO A 121 -7.64 23.44 0.80
CA PRO A 121 -7.59 22.98 2.18
C PRO A 121 -8.37 21.68 2.40
N ASP A 122 -9.52 21.53 1.72
CA ASP A 122 -10.40 20.34 1.81
C ASP A 122 -9.80 19.07 1.17
N ASP A 123 -8.75 19.20 0.35
CA ASP A 123 -8.04 18.06 -0.23
C ASP A 123 -6.92 17.54 0.67
N ARG A 124 -6.75 18.14 1.85
CA ARG A 124 -5.70 17.74 2.80
C ARG A 124 -6.12 16.47 3.54
N TRP A 125 -5.25 15.48 3.46
CA TRP A 125 -5.26 14.30 4.31
C TRP A 125 -4.43 14.59 5.57
N GLU A 126 -4.78 13.94 6.69
CA GLU A 126 -4.06 13.98 7.96
C GLU A 126 -3.22 12.70 8.14
N PRO A 127 -2.18 12.70 9.00
CA PRO A 127 -1.38 11.51 9.25
C PRO A 127 -2.19 10.35 9.85
N PHE A 128 -1.89 9.12 9.40
CA PHE A 128 -2.45 7.93 10.04
C PHE A 128 -1.92 7.77 11.48
N PRO A 129 -2.77 7.52 12.48
CA PRO A 129 -2.34 7.53 13.88
C PRO A 129 -1.82 6.17 14.40
N ALA A 130 -2.01 5.07 13.66
CA ALA A 130 -1.77 3.72 14.17
C ALA A 130 -0.56 3.02 13.52
N TYR A 131 0.61 3.63 13.61
CA TYR A 131 1.89 3.02 13.20
C TYR A 131 2.49 2.11 14.30
N PRO A 132 3.31 1.09 13.94
CA PRO A 132 3.64 0.67 12.58
C PRO A 132 2.47 -0.01 11.87
N VAL A 133 2.43 0.13 10.54
CA VAL A 133 1.56 -0.70 9.69
C VAL A 133 2.31 -1.97 9.36
N LEU A 134 1.69 -3.11 9.61
CA LEU A 134 2.30 -4.42 9.38
C LEU A 134 2.01 -4.86 7.95
N LEU A 135 3.04 -4.85 7.10
CA LEU A 135 2.96 -5.44 5.77
C LEU A 135 3.27 -6.94 5.86
N PRO A 136 2.65 -7.78 5.00
CA PRO A 136 2.87 -9.22 5.02
C PRO A 136 4.34 -9.56 4.79
N ALA A 137 4.77 -10.72 5.30
CA ALA A 137 6.11 -11.21 5.03
C ALA A 137 6.29 -11.49 3.53
N SER A 138 7.48 -11.22 3.00
CA SER A 138 7.82 -11.54 1.62
C SER A 138 7.58 -13.03 1.35
N SER A 139 6.75 -13.30 0.35
CA SER A 139 6.47 -14.63 -0.15
C SER A 139 7.53 -15.06 -1.16
N SER A 140 8.81 -14.90 -0.83
CA SER A 140 9.91 -15.18 -1.76
C SER A 140 9.74 -16.58 -2.35
N PRO A 141 9.44 -16.71 -3.66
CA PRO A 141 9.39 -18.02 -4.28
C PRO A 141 10.83 -18.51 -4.27
N SER A 142 11.12 -19.55 -3.49
CA SER A 142 12.45 -20.15 -3.43
C SER A 142 12.89 -20.43 -4.87
N SER A 143 13.84 -19.65 -5.36
CA SER A 143 14.40 -19.76 -6.69
C SER A 143 15.30 -21.00 -6.70
N SER A 144 14.68 -22.18 -6.71
CA SER A 144 15.37 -23.46 -6.84
C SER A 144 14.46 -24.50 -7.49
N ALA A 145 13.88 -24.13 -8.63
CA ALA A 145 13.67 -25.09 -9.69
C ALA A 145 14.82 -24.90 -10.68
N ALA A 146 16.00 -25.42 -10.32
CA ALA A 146 17.05 -25.65 -11.30
C ALA A 146 16.49 -26.57 -12.39
N PRO A 147 16.69 -26.26 -13.68
CA PRO A 147 16.42 -27.25 -14.72
C PRO A 147 17.31 -28.47 -14.47
N PRO A 148 16.85 -29.70 -14.75
CA PRO A 148 17.74 -30.86 -14.75
C PRO A 148 18.78 -30.67 -15.85
N SER A 149 19.97 -30.19 -15.49
CA SER A 149 21.13 -30.16 -16.37
C SER A 149 21.59 -31.60 -16.60
N THR A 150 21.23 -32.15 -17.76
CA THR A 150 21.90 -33.30 -18.33
C THR A 150 23.32 -32.92 -18.73
N ALA A 151 24.28 -33.69 -18.21
CA ALA A 151 25.73 -33.51 -18.32
C ALA A 151 26.28 -33.42 -19.76
N SER A 152 27.38 -32.66 -19.93
CA SER A 152 28.71 -33.22 -20.30
C SER A 152 29.83 -32.16 -20.44
N SER A 153 30.93 -32.38 -19.68
CA SER A 153 32.34 -31.98 -19.92
C SER A 153 32.84 -30.57 -19.52
N PRO A 154 34.17 -30.36 -19.35
CA PRO A 154 35.10 -30.89 -18.32
C PRO A 154 35.82 -29.72 -17.56
N PRO A 155 36.82 -29.96 -16.68
CA PRO A 155 37.17 -29.01 -15.61
C PRO A 155 38.21 -27.97 -16.04
N SER A 156 37.95 -26.70 -15.68
CA SER A 156 38.97 -25.65 -15.60
C SER A 156 38.92 -25.04 -14.21
N THR A 157 40.05 -25.18 -13.51
CA THR A 157 40.40 -24.57 -12.24
C THR A 157 40.52 -23.06 -12.40
N ASP A 158 39.73 -22.28 -11.67
CA ASP A 158 40.22 -21.06 -11.04
C ASP A 158 39.31 -20.70 -9.85
N ASP A 159 39.89 -20.83 -8.66
CA ASP A 159 39.32 -20.39 -7.39
C ASP A 159 39.35 -18.86 -7.35
N THR A 160 38.19 -18.22 -7.46
CA THR A 160 38.01 -16.85 -6.96
C THR A 160 36.74 -16.82 -6.14
N ALA A 161 36.95 -16.80 -4.82
CA ALA A 161 35.94 -16.86 -3.78
C ALA A 161 34.86 -15.79 -3.99
N SER A 162 33.66 -16.25 -4.35
CA SER A 162 32.45 -15.44 -4.37
C SER A 162 32.00 -15.20 -2.91
N PRO A 163 31.75 -13.95 -2.49
CA PRO A 163 31.34 -13.70 -1.12
C PRO A 163 29.95 -14.29 -0.88
N ALA A 164 29.87 -15.04 0.22
CA ALA A 164 28.71 -15.79 0.67
C ALA A 164 27.42 -14.94 0.65
N ALA A 165 26.42 -15.44 -0.06
CA ALA A 165 25.06 -14.92 -0.04
C ALA A 165 24.52 -14.91 1.40
N THR A 166 24.19 -13.72 1.87
CA THR A 166 23.67 -13.45 3.21
C THR A 166 22.30 -14.13 3.41
N ALA A 167 22.12 -14.60 4.64
CA ALA A 167 21.08 -15.50 5.15
C ALA A 167 19.65 -14.88 5.21
N PRO A 168 18.64 -15.62 5.72
CA PRO A 168 17.28 -15.70 5.18
C PRO A 168 16.41 -14.45 5.35
N THR A 169 15.63 -14.17 4.30
CA THR A 169 14.47 -13.28 4.29
C THR A 169 13.58 -13.61 5.49
N SER A 170 13.36 -12.64 6.37
CA SER A 170 12.57 -12.84 7.59
C SER A 170 11.11 -13.14 7.24
N HIS A 171 10.56 -14.25 7.72
CA HIS A 171 9.13 -14.59 7.64
C HIS A 171 8.22 -13.70 8.53
N LEU A 172 8.76 -12.62 9.09
CA LEU A 172 8.02 -11.72 9.95
C LEU A 172 7.41 -10.58 9.14
N PRO A 173 6.21 -10.11 9.51
CA PRO A 173 5.63 -8.90 8.94
C PRO A 173 6.60 -7.70 9.02
N PHE A 174 6.63 -6.89 7.97
CA PHE A 174 7.46 -5.69 7.91
C PHE A 174 6.76 -4.51 8.60
N PRO A 175 7.37 -3.87 9.61
CA PRO A 175 6.78 -2.74 10.31
C PRO A 175 7.00 -1.44 9.52
N LEU A 176 6.08 -1.10 8.63
CA LEU A 176 6.10 0.15 7.87
C LEU A 176 5.91 1.35 8.82
N GLN A 177 6.82 2.31 8.73
CA GLN A 177 6.82 3.57 9.47
C GLN A 177 6.71 4.75 8.48
N PRO A 178 6.29 5.95 8.92
CA PRO A 178 6.30 7.15 8.07
C PRO A 178 7.68 7.43 7.45
N SER A 179 8.74 7.16 8.21
CA SER A 179 10.13 7.37 7.77
C SER A 179 10.70 6.20 6.96
N THR A 180 9.93 5.17 6.64
CA THR A 180 10.42 4.05 5.82
C THR A 180 10.77 4.54 4.42
N THR A 181 11.95 4.17 3.94
CA THR A 181 12.44 4.52 2.60
C THR A 181 12.26 3.38 1.59
N GLY A 182 12.38 3.70 0.30
CA GLY A 182 12.35 2.70 -0.77
C GLY A 182 13.39 1.59 -0.61
N ALA A 183 14.61 1.92 -0.20
CA ALA A 183 15.69 0.97 0.00
C ALA A 183 15.38 -0.03 1.11
N ALA A 184 14.73 0.41 2.19
CA ALA A 184 14.32 -0.47 3.28
C ALA A 184 13.26 -1.48 2.82
N LEU A 185 12.28 -1.03 2.03
CA LEU A 185 11.25 -1.91 1.47
C LEU A 185 11.83 -2.89 0.43
N LEU A 186 12.72 -2.43 -0.46
CA LEU A 186 13.41 -3.30 -1.42
C LEU A 186 14.28 -4.36 -0.73
N THR A 187 14.93 -3.99 0.37
CA THR A 187 15.71 -4.95 1.17
C THR A 187 14.82 -6.05 1.77
N HIS A 188 13.58 -5.71 2.16
CA HIS A 188 12.65 -6.67 2.74
C HIS A 188 11.91 -7.51 1.69
N PHE A 189 11.35 -6.88 0.66
CA PHE A 189 10.48 -7.53 -0.33
C PHE A 189 11.22 -8.00 -1.60
N GLY A 190 12.45 -7.54 -1.83
CA GLY A 190 13.14 -7.78 -3.10
C GLY A 190 12.59 -6.93 -4.25
N GLU A 191 12.88 -7.35 -5.49
CA GLU A 191 12.46 -6.63 -6.70
C GLU A 191 10.92 -6.64 -6.82
N PRO A 192 10.28 -5.47 -7.06
CA PRO A 192 8.84 -5.40 -7.28
C PRO A 192 8.42 -6.11 -8.56
N THR A 193 7.21 -6.68 -8.55
CA THR A 193 6.60 -7.33 -9.71
C THR A 193 6.27 -6.32 -10.82
N ARG A 194 5.82 -5.13 -10.43
CA ARG A 194 5.50 -4.03 -11.36
C ARG A 194 6.05 -2.72 -10.82
N LYS A 195 6.38 -1.82 -11.73
CA LYS A 195 6.84 -0.48 -11.38
C LYS A 195 6.49 0.51 -12.49
N GLY A 196 6.28 1.77 -12.13
CA GLY A 196 5.87 2.78 -13.10
C GLY A 196 5.92 4.20 -12.54
N GLY A 197 5.48 5.16 -13.35
CA GLY A 197 5.52 6.58 -13.00
C GLY A 197 6.83 7.27 -13.37
N GLY A 198 7.01 8.51 -12.88
CA GLY A 198 8.18 9.34 -13.21
C GLY A 198 8.20 9.92 -14.62
N SER A 199 7.19 9.61 -15.46
CA SER A 199 7.04 10.25 -16.76
C SER A 199 6.60 11.71 -16.61
N SER A 200 7.23 12.60 -17.38
CA SER A 200 6.86 14.02 -17.45
C SER A 200 5.48 14.26 -18.06
N SER A 201 4.86 13.24 -18.68
CA SER A 201 3.57 13.36 -19.37
C SER A 201 2.36 13.43 -18.44
N THR A 202 2.46 12.93 -17.21
CA THR A 202 1.34 12.91 -16.25
C THR A 202 1.74 13.68 -14.98
N PRO A 203 1.46 14.98 -14.91
CA PRO A 203 1.83 15.80 -13.78
C PRO A 203 1.24 15.25 -12.47
N GLY A 204 2.09 15.01 -11.47
CA GLY A 204 1.66 14.74 -10.10
C GLY A 204 1.65 13.28 -9.65
N VAL A 205 1.87 12.33 -10.55
CA VAL A 205 2.06 10.90 -10.19
C VAL A 205 3.55 10.65 -9.94
N GLY A 206 3.90 10.28 -8.71
CA GLY A 206 5.26 9.87 -8.36
C GLY A 206 5.69 8.59 -9.09
N ILE A 207 6.90 8.13 -8.82
CA ILE A 207 7.23 6.74 -9.14
C ILE A 207 6.55 5.80 -8.13
N TRP A 208 6.20 4.60 -8.57
CA TRP A 208 5.56 3.60 -7.72
C TRP A 208 6.10 2.19 -8.01
N THR A 209 6.01 1.33 -7.01
CA THR A 209 6.41 -0.07 -7.07
C THR A 209 5.33 -0.96 -6.46
N GLU A 210 5.09 -2.12 -7.05
CA GLU A 210 4.06 -3.08 -6.63
C GLU A 210 4.65 -4.47 -6.43
N TRP A 211 4.34 -5.07 -5.29
CA TRP A 211 4.59 -6.48 -4.95
C TRP A 211 3.24 -7.20 -4.95
N THR A 212 2.85 -7.65 -6.15
CA THR A 212 1.53 -8.26 -6.40
C THR A 212 1.26 -9.50 -5.53
N PRO A 213 2.22 -10.43 -5.32
CA PRO A 213 2.01 -11.59 -4.44
C PRO A 213 1.67 -11.21 -3.00
N GLU A 214 2.18 -10.07 -2.53
CA GLU A 214 1.95 -9.53 -1.19
C GLU A 214 0.71 -8.62 -1.10
N GLY A 215 0.15 -8.21 -2.24
CA GLY A 215 -1.00 -7.30 -2.25
C GLY A 215 -0.64 -5.87 -1.83
N VAL A 216 0.57 -5.41 -2.18
CA VAL A 216 1.11 -4.10 -1.75
C VAL A 216 1.58 -3.29 -2.95
N MET A 217 1.20 -2.02 -3.03
CA MET A 217 1.78 -1.01 -3.93
C MET A 217 2.18 0.21 -3.10
N VAL A 218 3.33 0.80 -3.44
CA VAL A 218 3.84 1.99 -2.78
C VAL A 218 4.15 3.06 -3.81
N GLU A 219 3.55 4.24 -3.66
CA GLU A 219 3.96 5.46 -4.35
C GLU A 219 5.01 6.18 -3.51
N TRP A 220 6.09 6.63 -4.13
CA TRP A 220 7.19 7.31 -3.45
C TRP A 220 7.04 8.83 -3.50
N ALA A 221 7.61 9.52 -2.51
CA ALA A 221 7.70 10.99 -2.51
C ALA A 221 8.62 11.55 -3.63
N SER A 222 9.31 10.67 -4.35
CA SER A 222 10.14 11.02 -5.51
C SER A 222 9.30 11.29 -6.76
N SER A 223 9.54 12.44 -7.41
CA SER A 223 8.83 12.84 -8.64
C SER A 223 9.73 13.62 -9.60
N GLY A 224 9.31 13.71 -10.87
CA GLY A 224 10.03 14.46 -11.91
C GLY A 224 11.24 13.73 -12.50
N LEU A 225 12.12 14.48 -13.16
CA LEU A 225 13.32 13.95 -13.79
C LEU A 225 14.29 13.40 -12.73
N GLY A 226 14.77 12.17 -12.92
CA GLY A 226 15.63 11.48 -11.95
C GLY A 226 14.88 10.92 -10.74
N ALA A 227 13.55 10.78 -10.81
CA ALA A 227 12.76 10.24 -9.70
C ALA A 227 13.18 8.81 -9.31
N TRP A 228 13.55 7.99 -10.30
CA TRP A 228 14.05 6.62 -10.08
C TRP A 228 15.37 6.59 -9.32
N ASP A 229 16.29 7.52 -9.59
CA ASP A 229 17.59 7.58 -8.91
C ASP A 229 17.44 7.92 -7.42
N LYS A 230 16.42 8.74 -7.09
CA LYS A 230 16.12 9.17 -5.72
C LYS A 230 15.14 8.26 -4.98
N GLY A 231 14.50 7.33 -5.69
CA GLY A 231 13.40 6.51 -5.16
C GLY A 231 13.80 5.67 -3.94
N GLY A 232 15.01 5.12 -3.94
CA GLY A 232 15.52 4.31 -2.83
C GLY A 232 15.69 5.10 -1.53
N GLU A 233 16.04 6.38 -1.60
CA GLU A 233 16.22 7.23 -0.41
C GLU A 233 14.92 7.94 0.00
N SER A 234 13.93 7.99 -0.90
CA SER A 234 12.68 8.68 -0.66
C SER A 234 11.79 7.89 0.28
N THR A 235 11.08 8.61 1.16
CA THR A 235 9.96 8.04 1.91
C THR A 235 8.79 7.76 0.99
N TRP A 236 7.90 6.86 1.43
CA TRP A 236 6.66 6.60 0.72
C TRP A 236 5.67 7.75 0.92
N ARG A 237 4.76 7.92 -0.04
CA ARG A 237 3.70 8.93 -0.05
C ARG A 237 2.32 8.29 0.10
N CYS A 238 2.10 7.18 -0.58
CA CYS A 238 0.87 6.42 -0.52
C CYS A 238 1.21 4.93 -0.46
N LEU A 239 0.61 4.21 0.46
CA LEU A 239 0.61 2.75 0.51
C LEU A 239 -0.79 2.30 0.09
N SER A 240 -0.87 1.48 -0.96
CA SER A 240 -2.09 0.78 -1.34
C SER A 240 -2.00 -0.69 -0.93
N VAL A 241 -3.03 -1.18 -0.26
CA VAL A 241 -3.20 -2.58 0.16
C VAL A 241 -4.39 -3.17 -0.61
N PHE A 242 -4.22 -4.34 -1.21
CA PHE A 242 -5.23 -5.01 -2.01
C PHE A 242 -5.11 -6.54 -1.89
N GLU A 243 -6.04 -7.28 -2.49
CA GLU A 243 -6.05 -8.75 -2.44
C GLU A 243 -4.72 -9.33 -3.00
N PRO A 244 -3.97 -10.12 -2.20
CA PRO A 244 -2.74 -10.76 -2.63
C PRO A 244 -2.91 -11.60 -3.90
N GLY A 245 -1.96 -11.50 -4.83
CA GLY A 245 -1.95 -12.23 -6.10
C GLY A 245 -2.80 -11.60 -7.22
N LYS A 246 -3.48 -10.47 -6.97
CA LYS A 246 -4.20 -9.70 -8.00
C LYS A 246 -3.54 -8.34 -8.19
N PRO A 247 -3.30 -7.86 -9.42
CA PRO A 247 -2.69 -6.55 -9.62
C PRO A 247 -3.60 -5.43 -9.11
N SER A 248 -2.99 -4.34 -8.61
CA SER A 248 -3.73 -3.14 -8.25
C SER A 248 -4.44 -2.55 -9.48
N GLY A 249 -5.69 -2.10 -9.30
CA GLY A 249 -6.49 -1.44 -10.34
C GLY A 249 -7.40 -2.35 -11.19
N GLY A 250 -7.41 -3.66 -10.95
CA GLY A 250 -8.23 -4.60 -11.73
C GLY A 250 -7.72 -4.78 -13.17
N ALA A 251 -7.74 -6.02 -13.66
CA ALA A 251 -7.35 -6.35 -15.03
C ALA A 251 -8.45 -5.99 -16.05
#